data_AF-A0A0P7Z2J5-F1
#
_entry.id   AF-A0A0P7Z2J5-F1
#
_cell.length_a   1.000
_cell.length_b   1.000
_cell.length_c   1.000
_cell.angle_alpha   90.00
_cell.angle_beta   90.00
_cell.angle_gamma   90.00
#
_symmetry.space_group_name_H-M   'P 1'
#
loop_
_entity.id
_entity.type
_entity.pdbx_description
1 polymer ?
#
loop_
_entity_poly.entity_id
_entity_poly.type
_entity_poly.pdbx_seq_one_letter_code
_entity_poly.pdbx_strand_id
1 'polypeptide(L)' 'MVAMNKQKIIALVIVVGTVLALAYYGVLMLTRLEPVTSISVSSDGRYVISAHEDGALVLWDIDAQKREQLSDNANL' A
#
# COMPACT_ATOMS: atom_id res chain seq x y z
N MET A 1 42.89 9.48 15.23
CA MET A 1 41.81 8.62 14.67
C MET A 1 41.50 7.54 15.70
N VAL A 2 40.34 7.58 16.37
CA VAL A 2 39.98 6.59 17.41
C VAL A 2 39.44 5.35 16.72
N ALA A 3 40.15 4.23 16.83
CA ALA A 3 39.70 2.94 16.31
C ALA A 3 38.41 2.52 17.03
N MET A 4 37.36 2.22 16.26
CA MET A 4 36.07 1.81 16.81
C MET A 4 36.15 0.37 17.33
N ASN A 5 35.69 0.13 18.56
CA ASN A 5 35.78 -1.19 19.19
C ASN A 5 34.76 -2.18 18.59
N LYS A 6 35.04 -3.49 18.69
CA LYS A 6 34.19 -4.56 18.13
C LYS A 6 32.72 -4.49 18.59
N GLN A 7 32.48 -4.12 19.86
CA GLN A 7 31.12 -3.98 20.39
C GLN A 7 30.37 -2.79 19.79
N LYS A 8 31.05 -1.67 19.56
CA LYS A 8 30.51 -0.48 18.89
C LYS A 8 30.19 -0.77 17.43
N ILE A 9 31.01 -1.57 16.74
CA ILE A 9 30.73 -2.02 15.37
C ILE A 9 29.47 -2.88 15.32
N ILE A 10 29.35 -3.87 16.23
CA ILE A 10 28.15 -4.72 16.30
C ILE A 10 26.90 -3.89 16.60
N ALA A 11 26.98 -2.99 17.59
CA ALA A 11 25.88 -2.09 17.93
C ALA A 11 25.48 -1.21 16.73
N LEU A 12 26.45 -0.67 16.00
CA LEU A 12 26.20 0.12 14.79
C LEU A 12 25.47 -0.68 13.71
N VAL A 13 25.89 -1.93 13.45
CA VAL A 13 25.24 -2.80 12.46
C VAL A 13 23.80 -3.11 12.85
N ILE A 14 23.53 -3.39 14.13
CA ILE A 14 22.17 -3.63 14.63
C ILE A 14 21.30 -2.38 14.44
N VAL A 15 21.80 -1.20 14.81
CA VAL A 15 21.06 0.06 14.65
C VAL A 15 20.78 0.34 13.18
N VAL A 16 21.75 0.17 12.30
CA VAL A 16 21.54 0.36 10.85
C VAL A 16 20.55 -0.65 10.30
N GLY A 17 20.69 -1.94 10.65
CA GLY A 17 19.78 -2.99 10.21
C GLY A 17 18.34 -2.76 10.67
N THR A 18 18.14 -2.32 11.92
CA THR A 18 16.80 -2.00 12.46
C THR A 18 16.20 -0.78 11.77
N VAL A 19 16.97 0.28 11.53
CA VAL A 19 16.49 1.46 10.77
C VAL A 19 16.10 1.06 9.35
N LEU A 20 16.91 0.25 8.66
CA LEU A 20 16.60 -0.24 7.32
C LEU A 20 15.36 -1.15 7.31
N ALA A 21 15.21 -2.02 8.30
CA ALA A 21 14.03 -2.88 8.43
C ALA A 21 12.77 -2.03 8.65
N LEU A 22 12.81 -1.04 9.54
CA LEU A 22 11.67 -0.13 9.77
C LEU A 22 11.31 0.65 8.51
N ALA A 23 12.32 1.17 7.78
CA ALA A 23 12.08 1.83 6.51
C ALA A 23 11.44 0.89 5.48
N TYR A 24 11.94 -0.34 5.37
CA TYR A 24 11.41 -1.36 4.46
C TYR A 24 9.94 -1.70 4.78
N TYR A 25 9.63 -2.00 6.04
CA TYR A 25 8.26 -2.32 6.46
C TYR A 25 7.32 -1.11 6.36
N GLY A 26 7.82 0.10 6.64
CA GLY A 26 7.05 1.34 6.48
C GLY A 26 6.68 1.61 5.02
N VAL A 27 7.63 1.44 4.08
CA VAL A 27 7.36 1.54 2.64
C VAL A 27 6.35 0.48 2.21
N LEU A 28 6.54 -0.78 2.63
CA LEU A 28 5.63 -1.86 2.27
C LEU A 28 4.18 -1.58 2.72
N MET A 29 4.01 -1.03 3.92
CA MET A 29 2.70 -0.65 4.46
C MET A 29 2.05 0.49 3.67
N LEU A 30 2.80 1.51 3.27
CA LEU A 30 2.30 2.63 2.47
C LEU A 30 1.94 2.24 1.03
N THR A 31 2.56 1.18 0.49
CA THR A 31 2.30 0.70 -0.87
C THR A 31 1.35 -0.48 -0.94
N ARG A 32 0.83 -0.96 0.20
CA ARG A 32 -0.06 -2.12 0.22
C ARG A 32 -1.38 -1.73 -0.42
N LEU A 33 -1.58 -2.19 -1.66
CA LEU A 33 -2.89 -2.15 -2.30
C LEU A 33 -3.74 -3.23 -1.64
N GLU A 34 -4.83 -2.82 -1.00
CA GLU A 34 -5.75 -3.76 -0.39
C GLU A 34 -6.41 -4.63 -1.46
N PRO A 35 -6.46 -5.97 -1.27
CA PRO A 35 -6.95 -6.88 -2.29
C PRO A 35 -8.35 -6.52 -2.77
N VAL A 36 -8.57 -6.62 -4.09
CA VAL A 36 -9.91 -6.50 -4.67
C VAL A 36 -10.69 -7.77 -4.34
N THR A 37 -11.84 -7.64 -3.69
CA THR A 37 -12.71 -8.75 -3.28
C THR A 37 -13.86 -8.98 -4.26
N SER A 38 -14.28 -7.94 -4.99
CA SER A 38 -15.37 -8.04 -5.97
C SER A 38 -15.26 -6.97 -7.07
N ILE A 39 -15.79 -7.27 -8.24
CA ILE A 39 -15.85 -6.37 -9.40
C ILE A 39 -17.24 -6.49 -10.04
N SER A 40 -17.82 -5.35 -10.44
CA SER A 40 -19.04 -5.30 -11.24
C SER A 40 -18.89 -4.30 -12.39
N VAL A 41 -19.56 -4.58 -13.50
CA VAL A 41 -19.49 -3.80 -14.74
C VAL A 41 -20.91 -3.34 -15.09
N SER A 42 -21.06 -2.09 -15.52
CA SER A 42 -22.34 -1.57 -16.02
C SER A 42 -22.76 -2.31 -17.29
N SER A 43 -24.06 -2.36 -17.56
CA SER A 43 -24.62 -3.08 -18.72
C SER A 43 -24.10 -2.58 -20.07
N ASP A 44 -23.73 -1.29 -20.14
CA ASP A 44 -23.13 -0.65 -21.31
C ASP A 44 -21.59 -0.80 -21.38
N GLY A 45 -20.97 -1.37 -20.35
CA GLY A 45 -19.51 -1.56 -20.26
C GLY A 45 -18.70 -0.31 -19.93
N ARG A 46 -19.34 0.86 -19.77
CA ARG A 46 -18.63 2.13 -19.55
C ARG A 46 -18.06 2.26 -18.14
N TYR A 47 -18.76 1.75 -17.14
CA TYR A 47 -18.38 1.89 -15.74
C TYR A 47 -18.02 0.55 -15.12
N VAL A 48 -16.95 0.54 -14.34
CA VAL A 48 -16.55 -0.60 -13.50
C VAL A 48 -16.49 -0.14 -12.07
N ILE A 49 -16.96 -0.96 -11.13
CA ILE A 49 -16.74 -0.75 -9.69
C ILE A 49 -15.88 -1.90 -9.18
N SER A 50 -14.80 -1.57 -8.46
CA SER A 50 -14.02 -2.53 -7.68
C SER A 50 -14.23 -2.27 -6.19
N ALA A 51 -14.46 -3.35 -5.44
CA ALA A 51 -14.52 -3.34 -3.98
C ALA A 51 -13.26 -3.98 -3.39
N HIS A 52 -12.72 -3.40 -2.33
CA HIS A 52 -11.48 -3.80 -1.69
C HIS A 52 -11.72 -4.36 -0.27
N GLU A 53 -10.78 -5.14 0.24
CA GLU A 53 -10.86 -5.79 1.56
C GLU A 53 -10.96 -4.79 2.72
N ASP A 54 -10.43 -3.58 2.57
CA ASP A 54 -10.52 -2.47 3.53
C ASP A 54 -11.85 -1.70 3.46
N GLY A 55 -12.74 -2.08 2.55
CA GLY A 55 -14.00 -1.38 2.30
C GLY A 55 -13.88 -0.22 1.32
N ALA A 56 -12.72 0.00 0.68
CA ALA A 56 -12.61 0.99 -0.38
C ALA A 56 -13.46 0.59 -1.60
N LEU A 57 -14.13 1.58 -2.19
CA LEU A 57 -14.87 1.45 -3.45
C LEU A 57 -14.28 2.39 -4.49
N VAL A 58 -13.88 1.85 -5.65
CA VAL A 58 -13.33 2.63 -6.76
C VAL A 58 -14.23 2.46 -7.98
N LEU A 59 -14.68 3.59 -8.54
CA LEU A 59 -15.37 3.68 -9.82
C LEU A 59 -14.36 3.98 -10.92
N TRP A 60 -14.47 3.28 -12.02
CA TRP A 60 -13.66 3.46 -13.22
C TRP A 60 -14.60 3.89 -14.36
N ASP A 61 -14.41 5.08 -14.91
CA ASP A 61 -15.01 5.49 -16.19
C ASP A 61 -14.01 5.13 -17.29
N ILE A 62 -14.34 4.10 -18.07
CA ILE A 62 -13.47 3.52 -19.09
C ILE A 62 -13.28 4.50 -20.25
N ASP A 63 -14.35 5.16 -20.68
CA ASP A 63 -14.29 6.12 -21.80
C ASP A 63 -13.49 7.36 -21.43
N ALA A 64 -13.68 7.88 -20.21
CA ALA A 64 -12.95 9.04 -19.72
C ALA A 64 -11.53 8.70 -19.23
N GLN A 65 -11.18 7.41 -19.16
CA GLN A 65 -9.95 6.89 -18.54
C GLN A 65 -9.69 7.48 -17.14
N LYS A 66 -10.75 7.66 -16.36
CA LYS A 66 -10.70 8.24 -15.02
C LYS A 66 -11.07 7.18 -13.99
N ARG A 67 -10.39 7.21 -12.85
CA ARG A 67 -10.84 6.52 -11.64
C ARG A 67 -11.22 7.51 -10.56
N GLU A 68 -12.21 7.16 -9.77
CA GLU A 68 -12.69 7.95 -8.65
C GLU A 68 -12.93 7.03 -7.46
N GLN A 69 -12.42 7.42 -6.30
CA GLN A 69 -12.68 6.72 -5.05
C GLN A 69 -14.03 7.18 -4.53
N LEU A 70 -15.00 6.27 -4.50
CA LEU A 70 -16.37 6.55 -4.07
C LEU A 70 -16.53 6.45 -2.55
N SER A 71 -15.75 5.58 -1.91
CA SER A 71 -15.77 5.36 -0.45
C SER A 71 -14.46 4.75 0.01
N ASP A 72 -14.08 5.03 1.25
CA ASP A 72 -12.89 4.46 1.92
C ASP A 72 -13.25 3.33 2.90
N ASN A 73 -14.52 3.24 3.30
CA ASN A 73 -15.00 2.27 4.27
C ASN A 73 -16.49 2.00 4.06
N ALA A 74 -16.85 1.48 2.89
CA ALA A 74 -18.21 1.07 2.62
C ALA A 74 -18.58 -0.12 3.52
N ASN A 75 -19.78 -0.07 4.10
CA ASN A 75 -20.33 -1.19 4.86
C ASN A 75 -20.88 -2.23 3.88
N LEU A 76 -20.00 -3.10 3.38
CA LEU A 76 -20.26 -4.13 2.36
C LEU A 76 -20.60 -5.49 3.01
#